data_AF-A0A4Q5UFV5-F1
#
_entry.id   AF-A0A4Q5UFV5-F1
#
_cell.length_a   1.000
_cell.length_b   1.000
_cell.length_c   1.000
_cell.angle_alpha   90.00
_cell.angle_beta   90.00
_cell.angle_gamma   90.00
#
_symmetry.space_group_name_H-M   'P 1'
#
loop_
_entity.id
_entity.type
_entity.pdbx_description
1 polymer ?
#
loop_
_entity_poly.entity_id
_entity_poly.type
_entity_poly.pdbx_seq_one_letter_code
_entity_poly.pdbx_strand_id
1 'polypeptide(L)'
;MNKISLFTIAIFLFALSANAQGGMPRRTVEERVAAVHQKMDSAFKPDAAKLAKIDAAFTTYYKDQDKVRQELMSGGERPDRETMMAKMQPLTEARDKELKAVLSEAEFKKWKDEIEPAIMPRRGGGGGNRP
;
A
#
# COMPACT_ATOMS: atom_id res chain seq x y z
N MET A 1 -38.88 -35.97 -2.54
CA MET A 1 -37.74 -35.09 -2.92
C MET A 1 -37.11 -35.66 -4.19
N ASN A 2 -37.28 -34.95 -5.31
CA ASN A 2 -36.87 -35.44 -6.62
C ASN A 2 -35.37 -35.17 -6.84
N LYS A 3 -34.61 -36.22 -7.16
CA LYS A 3 -33.13 -36.24 -7.26
C LYS A 3 -32.54 -35.30 -8.33
N ILE A 4 -33.38 -34.67 -9.14
CA ILE A 4 -32.99 -33.78 -10.24
C ILE A 4 -32.68 -32.35 -9.73
N SER A 5 -33.21 -31.96 -8.56
CA SER A 5 -33.00 -30.59 -8.03
C SER A 5 -31.60 -30.34 -7.45
N LEU A 6 -30.77 -31.38 -7.26
CA LEU A 6 -29.45 -31.26 -6.65
C LEU A 6 -28.34 -30.92 -7.66
N PHE A 7 -28.56 -31.14 -8.97
CA PHE A 7 -27.54 -30.90 -10.00
C PHE A 7 -27.45 -29.43 -10.43
N THR A 8 -28.56 -28.69 -10.39
CA THR A 8 -28.60 -27.28 -10.80
C THR A 8 -27.96 -26.34 -9.78
N ILE A 9 -27.93 -26.73 -8.49
CA ILE A 9 -27.32 -25.95 -7.41
C ILE A 9 -25.78 -26.07 -7.44
N ALA A 10 -25.24 -27.19 -7.92
CA ALA A 10 -23.80 -27.43 -7.99
C ALA A 10 -23.07 -26.56 -9.05
N ILE A 11 -23.74 -26.15 -10.12
CA ILE A 11 -23.15 -25.35 -11.20
C ILE A 11 -23.00 -23.87 -10.78
N PHE A 12 -23.92 -23.33 -9.97
CA PHE A 12 -23.81 -21.96 -9.47
C PHE A 12 -22.68 -21.76 -8.45
N LEU A 13 -22.28 -22.81 -7.73
CA LEU A 13 -21.17 -22.75 -6.77
C LEU A 13 -19.78 -22.72 -7.44
N PHE A 14 -19.66 -23.16 -8.69
CA PHE A 14 -18.39 -23.15 -9.42
C PHE A 14 -18.08 -21.81 -10.12
N ALA A 15 -19.07 -20.95 -10.31
CA ALA A 15 -18.88 -19.65 -10.97
C ALA A 15 -18.22 -18.60 -10.06
N LEU A 16 -18.22 -18.79 -8.73
CA LEU A 16 -17.62 -17.86 -7.77
C LEU A 16 -16.15 -18.14 -7.46
N SER A 17 -15.61 -19.31 -7.82
CA SER A 17 -14.21 -19.67 -7.56
C SER A 17 -13.25 -19.21 -8.66
N ALA A 18 -13.75 -18.74 -9.81
CA ALA A 18 -12.93 -18.35 -10.96
C ALA A 18 -12.14 -17.03 -10.78
N ASN A 19 -12.40 -16.24 -9.74
CA ASN A 19 -11.68 -14.98 -9.47
C ASN A 19 -10.65 -15.07 -8.32
N ALA A 20 -10.46 -16.25 -7.71
CA ALA A 20 -9.52 -16.42 -6.60
C ALA A 20 -8.03 -16.40 -7.01
N GLN A 21 -7.72 -16.33 -8.31
CA GLN A 21 -6.35 -16.30 -8.85
C GLN A 21 -5.96 -14.95 -9.46
N GLY A 22 -6.85 -13.96 -9.44
CA GLY A 22 -6.54 -12.58 -9.85
C GLY A 22 -6.13 -11.76 -8.64
N GLY A 23 -4.84 -11.46 -8.50
CA GLY A 23 -4.37 -10.53 -7.48
C GLY A 23 -5.12 -9.20 -7.57
N MET A 24 -5.47 -8.62 -6.42
CA MET A 24 -6.12 -7.30 -6.36
C MET A 24 -5.36 -6.31 -7.25
N PRO A 25 -6.04 -5.54 -8.11
CA PRO A 25 -5.40 -4.51 -8.93
C PRO A 25 -4.49 -3.63 -8.07
N ARG A 26 -3.28 -3.35 -8.56
CA ARG A 26 -2.40 -2.40 -7.88
C ARG A 26 -3.08 -1.03 -7.88
N ARG A 27 -3.05 -0.37 -6.73
CA ARG A 27 -3.52 1.02 -6.62
C ARG A 27 -2.64 1.95 -7.45
N THR A 28 -3.24 2.97 -8.05
CA THR A 28 -2.50 4.03 -8.75
C THR A 28 -1.75 4.92 -7.75
N VAL A 29 -0.85 5.78 -8.24
CA VAL A 29 -0.18 6.77 -7.38
C VAL A 29 -1.20 7.69 -6.74
N GLU A 30 -2.18 8.14 -7.52
CA GLU A 30 -3.24 9.07 -7.10
C GLU A 30 -4.09 8.47 -5.98
N GLU A 31 -4.51 7.21 -6.12
CA GLU A 31 -5.28 6.51 -5.09
C GLU A 31 -4.48 6.33 -3.79
N ARG A 32 -3.17 6.09 -3.90
CA ARG A 32 -2.28 5.96 -2.74
C ARG A 32 -2.07 7.30 -2.06
N VAL A 33 -1.88 8.38 -2.82
CA VAL A 33 -1.78 9.75 -2.28
C VAL A 33 -3.09 10.14 -1.62
N ALA A 34 -4.24 9.88 -2.23
CA ALA A 34 -5.55 10.18 -1.64
C ALA A 34 -5.76 9.48 -0.28
N ALA A 35 -5.31 8.22 -0.14
CA ALA A 35 -5.39 7.50 1.13
C ALA A 35 -4.52 8.17 2.22
N VAL A 36 -3.33 8.65 1.85
CA VAL A 36 -2.46 9.39 2.79
C VAL A 36 -3.04 10.75 3.11
N HIS A 37 -3.52 11.49 2.11
CA HIS A 37 -4.18 12.77 2.26
C HIS A 37 -5.29 12.69 3.30
N GLN A 38 -6.22 11.73 3.17
CA GLN A 38 -7.31 11.54 4.13
C GLN A 38 -6.80 11.25 5.56
N LYS A 39 -5.72 10.46 5.70
CA LYS A 39 -5.14 10.14 7.00
C LYS A 39 -4.46 11.35 7.64
N MET A 40 -3.69 12.11 6.87
CA MET A 40 -2.99 13.31 7.33
C MET A 40 -3.97 14.43 7.68
N ASP A 41 -5.01 14.61 6.85
CA ASP A 41 -6.07 15.58 7.10
C ASP A 41 -6.85 15.24 8.38
N SER A 42 -7.24 13.97 8.54
CA SER A 42 -7.94 13.50 9.75
C SER A 42 -7.08 13.65 11.01
N ALA A 43 -5.77 13.42 10.92
CA ALA A 43 -4.88 13.40 12.08
C ALA A 43 -4.44 14.79 12.55
N PHE A 44 -4.24 15.71 11.60
CA PHE A 44 -3.59 17.00 11.87
C PHE A 44 -4.43 18.21 11.46
N LYS A 45 -5.44 18.04 10.60
CA LYS A 45 -6.23 19.14 10.00
C LYS A 45 -5.32 20.28 9.49
N PRO A 46 -4.32 19.97 8.65
CA PRO A 46 -3.40 20.96 8.14
C PRO A 46 -4.12 21.96 7.24
N ASP A 47 -3.57 23.17 7.08
CA ASP A 47 -4.05 24.06 6.03
C ASP A 47 -3.80 23.46 4.63
N ALA A 48 -4.52 23.97 3.63
CA ALA A 48 -4.47 23.44 2.27
C ALA A 48 -3.06 23.51 1.65
N ALA A 49 -2.24 24.50 2.00
CA ALA A 49 -0.90 24.65 1.46
C ALA A 49 0.05 23.60 2.06
N LYS A 50 -0.06 23.34 3.36
CA LYS A 50 0.66 22.28 4.06
C LYS A 50 0.26 20.91 3.51
N LEU A 51 -1.04 20.68 3.31
CA LEU A 51 -1.55 19.42 2.77
C LEU A 51 -1.09 19.16 1.32
N ALA A 52 -1.08 20.20 0.47
CA ALA A 52 -0.56 20.09 -0.89
C ALA A 52 0.94 19.71 -0.93
N LYS A 53 1.75 20.21 0.00
CA LYS A 53 3.17 19.83 0.11
C LYS A 53 3.33 18.37 0.56
N ILE A 54 2.49 17.91 1.48
CA ILE A 54 2.45 16.50 1.89
C ILE A 54 2.11 15.63 0.68
N ASP A 55 1.05 15.97 -0.07
CA ASP A 55 0.64 15.22 -1.27
C ASP A 55 1.74 15.17 -2.33
N ALA A 56 2.47 16.27 -2.53
CA ALA A 56 3.60 16.31 -3.44
C ALA A 56 4.74 15.37 -3.00
N ALA A 57 5.08 15.35 -1.69
CA ALA A 57 6.09 14.45 -1.15
C ALA A 57 5.73 12.97 -1.37
N PHE A 58 4.47 12.60 -1.13
CA PHE A 58 4.00 11.23 -1.36
C PHE A 58 3.86 10.87 -2.84
N THR A 59 3.49 11.83 -3.69
CA THR A 59 3.45 11.62 -5.15
C THR A 59 4.83 11.24 -5.67
N THR A 60 5.86 11.99 -5.29
CA THR A 60 7.26 11.69 -5.66
C THR A 60 7.68 10.33 -5.12
N TYR A 61 7.47 10.10 -3.81
CA TYR A 61 7.80 8.82 -3.18
C TYR A 61 7.18 7.62 -3.90
N TYR A 62 5.89 7.67 -4.21
CA TYR A 62 5.21 6.55 -4.86
C TYR A 62 5.61 6.34 -6.32
N LYS A 63 5.88 7.41 -7.07
CA LYS A 63 6.45 7.29 -8.41
C LYS A 63 7.81 6.61 -8.38
N ASP A 64 8.67 6.97 -7.43
CA ASP A 64 10.01 6.37 -7.33
C ASP A 64 9.96 4.93 -6.81
N GLN A 65 9.05 4.61 -5.89
CA GLN A 65 8.80 3.22 -5.50
C GLN A 65 8.37 2.37 -6.69
N ASP A 66 7.52 2.91 -7.57
CA ASP A 66 7.04 2.18 -8.73
C ASP A 66 8.16 1.94 -9.74
N LYS A 67 9.07 2.92 -9.94
CA LYS A 67 10.30 2.74 -10.73
C LYS A 67 11.20 1.63 -10.17
N VAL A 68 11.51 1.67 -8.87
CA VAL A 68 12.33 0.62 -8.23
C VAL A 68 11.67 -0.74 -8.38
N ARG A 69 10.36 -0.83 -8.20
CA ARG A 69 9.63 -2.10 -8.39
C ARG A 69 9.70 -2.58 -9.84
N GLN A 70 9.54 -1.69 -10.82
CA GLN A 70 9.67 -2.03 -12.24
C GLN A 70 11.06 -2.55 -12.57
N GLU A 71 12.10 -1.85 -12.11
CA GLU A 71 13.50 -2.25 -12.30
C GLU A 71 13.75 -3.66 -11.73
N LEU A 72 13.33 -3.91 -10.49
CA LEU A 72 13.55 -5.21 -9.84
C LEU A 72 12.71 -6.34 -10.45
N MET A 73 11.51 -6.06 -10.95
CA MET A 73 10.69 -7.05 -11.65
C MET A 73 11.18 -7.36 -13.07
N SER A 74 11.92 -6.42 -13.69
CA SER A 74 12.50 -6.62 -15.03
C SER A 74 13.71 -7.56 -15.04
N GLY A 75 14.34 -7.79 -13.89
CA GLY A 75 15.52 -8.64 -13.74
C GLY A 75 15.25 -10.15 -13.77
N GLY A 76 14.00 -10.60 -13.96
CA GLY A 76 13.64 -12.02 -14.09
C GLY A 76 13.63 -12.83 -12.78
N GLU A 77 14.28 -12.34 -11.72
CA GLU A 77 14.28 -12.94 -10.38
C GLU A 77 13.44 -12.12 -9.39
N ARG A 78 12.85 -12.80 -8.41
CA ARG A 78 12.18 -12.10 -7.30
C ARG A 78 13.27 -11.42 -6.47
N PRO A 79 13.24 -10.08 -6.30
CA PRO A 79 14.25 -9.39 -5.52
C PRO A 79 14.20 -9.88 -4.06
N ASP A 80 15.38 -10.12 -3.50
CA ASP A 80 15.50 -10.47 -2.10
C ASP A 80 15.03 -9.29 -1.20
N ARG A 81 14.75 -9.60 0.06
CA ARG A 81 14.23 -8.61 1.01
C ARG A 81 15.23 -7.49 1.32
N GLU A 82 16.52 -7.81 1.35
CA GLU A 82 17.59 -6.86 1.66
C GLU A 82 17.76 -5.85 0.53
N THR A 83 17.80 -6.31 -0.73
CA THR A 83 17.83 -5.46 -1.92
C THR A 83 16.61 -4.54 -1.98
N MET A 84 15.41 -5.07 -1.70
CA MET A 84 14.20 -4.24 -1.62
C MET A 84 14.31 -3.16 -0.54
N MET A 85 14.79 -3.51 0.66
CA MET A 85 14.98 -2.56 1.76
C MET A 85 16.01 -1.49 1.39
N ALA A 86 17.17 -1.90 0.87
CA ALA A 86 18.27 -1.01 0.48
C ALA A 86 17.84 0.01 -0.57
N LYS A 87 17.02 -0.39 -1.56
CA LYS A 87 16.50 0.55 -2.57
C LYS A 87 15.34 1.42 -2.06
N MET A 88 14.55 0.96 -1.10
CA MET A 88 13.40 1.71 -0.57
C MET A 88 13.76 2.68 0.56
N GLN A 89 14.81 2.38 1.33
CA GLN A 89 15.28 3.22 2.42
C GLN A 89 15.57 4.66 2.00
N PRO A 90 16.40 4.94 0.96
CA PRO A 90 16.69 6.32 0.56
C PRO A 90 15.44 7.07 0.09
N LEU A 91 14.46 6.39 -0.53
CA LEU A 91 13.18 6.99 -0.93
C LEU A 91 12.35 7.40 0.29
N THR A 92 12.37 6.56 1.32
CA THR A 92 11.67 6.80 2.59
C THR A 92 12.29 7.97 3.34
N GLU A 93 13.62 8.01 3.41
CA GLU A 93 14.38 9.11 4.03
C GLU A 93 14.17 10.44 3.30
N ALA A 94 14.15 10.43 1.95
CA ALA A 94 13.86 11.62 1.16
C ALA A 94 12.46 12.16 1.45
N ARG A 95 11.44 11.29 1.47
CA ARG A 95 10.07 11.68 1.85
C ARG A 95 10.02 12.21 3.29
N ASP A 96 10.67 11.54 4.23
CA ASP A 96 10.68 11.98 5.64
C ASP A 96 11.36 13.34 5.83
N LYS A 97 12.38 13.65 5.03
CA LYS A 97 13.00 14.97 5.00
C LYS A 97 12.00 16.05 4.55
N GLU A 98 11.24 15.78 3.49
CA GLU A 98 10.18 16.70 3.03
C GLU A 98 9.09 16.86 4.09
N LEU A 99 8.67 15.77 4.74
CA LEU A 99 7.65 15.83 5.79
C LEU A 99 8.14 16.63 7.01
N LYS A 100 9.40 16.47 7.44
CA LYS A 100 9.97 17.27 8.55
C LYS A 100 10.02 18.77 8.27
N ALA A 101 10.13 19.17 7.01
CA ALA A 101 10.11 20.58 6.62
C ALA A 101 8.70 21.20 6.67
N VAL A 102 7.66 20.37 6.68
CA VAL A 102 6.25 20.78 6.56
C VAL A 102 5.46 20.54 7.85
N LEU A 103 5.80 19.49 8.58
CA LEU A 103 5.21 19.12 9.86
C LEU A 103 6.04 19.70 11.02
N SER A 104 5.37 20.03 12.12
CA SER A 104 6.06 20.26 13.40
C SER A 104 6.71 18.97 13.90
N GLU A 105 7.64 19.09 14.85
CA GLU A 105 8.31 17.93 15.45
C GLU A 105 7.32 16.94 16.08
N ALA A 106 6.28 17.45 16.76
CA ALA A 106 5.24 16.63 17.37
C ALA A 106 4.38 15.91 16.33
N GLU A 107 3.97 16.61 15.26
CA GLU A 107 3.23 16.00 14.14
C GLU A 107 4.08 14.94 13.42
N PHE A 108 5.37 15.23 13.18
CA PHE A 108 6.28 14.28 12.54
C PHE A 108 6.51 13.04 13.41
N LYS A 109 6.66 13.21 14.73
CA LYS A 109 6.75 12.08 15.66
C LYS A 109 5.49 11.21 15.60
N LYS A 110 4.30 11.82 15.68
CA LYS A 110 3.02 11.10 15.55
C LYS A 110 2.89 10.41 14.18
N TRP A 111 3.37 11.04 13.11
CA TRP A 111 3.46 10.41 11.81
C TRP A 111 4.26 9.10 11.85
N LYS A 112 5.48 9.13 12.39
CA LYS A 112 6.37 7.95 12.46
C LYS A 112 5.83 6.85 13.37
N ASP A 113 5.27 7.23 14.52
CA ASP A 113 4.88 6.28 15.55
C ASP A 113 3.51 5.64 15.29
N GLU A 114 2.56 6.38 14.70
CA GLU A 114 1.17 5.95 14.59
C GLU A 114 0.65 5.86 13.15
N ILE A 115 0.90 6.88 12.33
CA ILE A 115 0.23 7.02 11.03
C ILE A 115 0.94 6.17 9.97
N GLU A 116 2.25 6.30 9.84
CA GLU A 116 3.04 5.55 8.86
C GLU A 116 2.85 4.03 9.02
N PRO A 117 2.94 3.45 10.24
CA PRO A 117 2.76 2.01 10.44
C PRO A 117 1.33 1.53 10.17
N ALA A 118 0.33 2.42 10.25
CA ALA A 118 -1.07 2.11 9.98
C ALA A 118 -1.41 2.14 8.48
N ILE A 119 -0.66 2.91 7.68
CA ILE A 119 -0.85 3.01 6.22
C ILE A 119 0.04 2.01 5.48
N MET A 120 1.21 1.68 6.03
CA MET A 120 1.99 0.56 5.53
C MET A 120 1.17 -0.72 5.72
N PRO A 121 0.92 -1.51 4.65
CA PRO A 121 0.35 -2.82 4.81
C PRO A 121 1.29 -3.60 5.73
N ARG A 122 0.85 -3.86 6.97
CA ARG A 122 1.44 -4.93 7.76
C ARG A 122 1.31 -6.14 6.84
N ARG A 123 2.45 -6.68 6.38
CA ARG A 123 2.46 -8.01 5.75
C ARG A 123 1.85 -8.93 6.80
N GLY A 124 0.55 -9.16 6.68
CA GLY A 124 -0.15 -10.09 7.52
C GLY A 124 0.60 -11.39 7.42
N GLY A 125 0.92 -11.96 8.58
CA GLY A 125 1.32 -13.34 8.69
C GLY A 125 0.35 -14.17 7.87
N GLY A 126 0.82 -14.65 6.72
CA GLY A 126 0.24 -15.77 6.04
C GLY A 126 0.60 -17.00 6.85
N GLY A 127 -0.07 -17.16 7.99
CA GLY A 127 -0.15 -18.41 8.72
C GLY A 127 -0.77 -19.44 7.80
N GLY A 128 0.07 -20.10 7.02
CA GLY A 128 -0.23 -21.33 6.29
C GLY A 128 0.18 -22.55 7.10
N ASN A 129 -0.02 -22.53 8.42
CA ASN A 129 -0.17 -23.74 9.20
C ASN A 129 -1.68 -24.00 9.29
N ARG A 130 -2.17 -24.94 8.49
CA ARG A 130 -3.45 -25.61 8.74
C ARG A 130 -3.14 -27.10 8.88
N PRO A 131 -3.79 -27.78 9.85
CA PRO A 131 -3.45 -29.14 10.29
C PRO A 131 -3.51 -30.18 9.16
#